data_AF-A0A9E2M3I2-F1
#
_entry.id   AF-A0A9E2M3I2-F1
#
_cell.length_a   1.000
_cell.length_b   1.000
_cell.length_c   1.000
_cell.angle_alpha   90.00
_cell.angle_beta   90.00
_cell.angle_gamma   90.00
#
_symmetry.space_group_name_H-M   'P 1'
#
loop_
_entity.id
_entity.type
_entity.pdbx_description
1 polymer ?
#
loop_
_entity_poly.entity_id
_entity_poly.type
_entity_poly.pdbx_seq_one_letter_code
_entity_poly.pdbx_strand_id
1 'polypeptide(L)'
;MRKSQIMILMLSMFALLAVSAFAGEVKKESAEKKPIELHAQTLCPVMGGKVDSTAYTDIQGQRVYHCCPACSKTLKSDPDKYFKKAAAEGVLFENVQATCPVSGKELGEKSVFTDYEGRRVYFCCEKCPVEFAKDPQKCLAKLDQPVETEKASKAEKTQSHEGHDH
;
A
#
# COMPACT_ATOMS: atom_id res chain seq x y z
N MET A 1 46.60 69.81 31.97
CA MET A 1 46.02 70.87 31.09
C MET A 1 44.79 70.26 30.42
N ARG A 2 43.59 70.34 30.99
CA ARG A 2 42.66 71.50 30.98
C ARG A 2 42.45 72.09 29.57
N LYS A 3 41.37 71.65 28.94
CA LYS A 3 40.48 72.30 27.96
C LYS A 3 39.73 71.16 27.26
N SER A 4 38.84 70.47 27.97
CA SER A 4 37.46 70.92 28.23
C SER A 4 36.77 71.07 26.87
N GLN A 5 35.94 70.09 26.48
CA GLN A 5 34.52 70.04 26.87
C GLN A 5 33.79 71.31 26.40
N ILE A 6 32.55 71.16 25.95
CA ILE A 6 31.66 72.23 25.46
C ILE A 6 31.78 72.49 23.94
N MET A 7 31.48 71.48 23.13
CA MET A 7 30.57 71.69 22.00
C MET A 7 29.65 70.48 21.83
N ILE A 8 29.12 70.04 22.97
CA ILE A 8 27.77 69.51 23.07
C ILE A 8 26.86 70.69 22.70
N LEU A 9 26.04 70.56 21.66
CA LEU A 9 24.59 70.79 21.67
C LEU A 9 24.07 70.83 20.22
N MET A 10 23.17 69.87 19.93
CA MET A 10 22.00 70.07 19.06
C MET A 10 22.24 70.22 17.55
N LEU A 11 22.23 69.09 16.84
CA LEU A 11 21.37 68.91 15.67
C LEU A 11 21.21 67.40 15.43
N SER A 12 20.19 66.79 16.02
CA SER A 12 18.96 66.41 15.32
C SER A 12 19.03 65.00 14.70
N MET A 13 18.72 64.00 15.54
CA MET A 13 17.66 63.01 15.29
C MET A 13 17.30 62.79 13.82
N PHE A 14 17.76 61.69 13.22
CA PHE A 14 16.94 60.93 12.27
C PHE A 14 17.41 59.48 12.14
N ALA A 15 16.44 58.58 12.24
CA ALA A 15 16.44 57.21 11.74
C ALA A 15 17.29 56.14 12.47
N LEU A 16 16.72 55.63 13.56
CA LEU A 16 16.64 54.17 13.78
C LEU A 16 15.95 53.51 12.55
N LEU A 17 16.54 52.44 12.01
CA LEU A 17 15.94 51.11 11.78
C LEU A 17 16.58 50.34 10.61
N ALA A 18 16.90 49.07 10.89
CA ALA A 18 17.16 47.93 9.98
C ALA A 18 18.47 48.00 9.17
N VAL A 19 19.33 46.97 9.13
CA VAL A 19 19.02 45.56 8.81
C VAL A 19 19.98 44.63 9.57
N SER A 20 19.40 43.71 10.32
CA SER A 20 20.06 42.59 10.99
C SER A 20 20.47 41.52 9.99
N ALA A 21 21.57 40.85 10.31
CA ALA A 21 22.17 39.72 9.61
C ALA A 21 21.18 38.66 9.11
N PHE A 22 21.25 38.33 7.81
CA PHE A 22 20.72 37.09 7.26
C PHE A 22 21.66 35.94 7.63
N ALA A 23 21.42 35.31 8.79
CA ALA A 23 21.84 33.94 9.02
C ALA A 23 20.88 33.03 8.25
N GLY A 24 21.33 32.52 7.10
CA GLY A 24 20.60 31.57 6.30
C GLY A 24 20.43 30.25 7.05
N GLU A 25 19.29 30.07 7.70
CA GLU A 25 18.80 28.76 8.06
C GLU A 25 18.29 28.08 6.78
N VAL A 26 19.08 27.13 6.27
CA VAL A 26 18.62 26.14 5.29
C VAL A 26 17.49 25.35 5.96
N LYS A 27 16.26 25.81 5.71
CA LYS A 27 15.04 25.09 6.05
C LYS A 27 15.06 23.80 5.25
N LYS A 28 15.53 22.75 5.90
CA LYS A 28 15.42 21.37 5.46
C LYS A 28 13.93 21.08 5.35
N GLU A 29 13.41 21.23 4.15
CA GLU A 29 12.05 20.85 3.76
C GLU A 29 11.98 19.32 3.81
N SER A 30 11.82 18.82 5.03
CA SER A 30 11.34 17.48 5.29
C SER A 30 9.94 17.44 4.71
N ALA A 31 9.81 16.79 3.55
CA ALA A 31 8.54 16.42 2.96
C ALA A 31 7.74 15.62 4.00
N GLU A 32 6.91 16.32 4.76
CA GLU A 32 5.90 15.74 5.61
C GLU A 32 4.88 15.07 4.69
N LYS A 33 5.06 13.76 4.50
CA LYS A 33 4.19 12.92 3.69
C LYS A 33 2.81 12.95 4.36
N LYS A 34 1.92 13.84 3.89
CA LYS A 34 0.50 13.88 4.26
C LYS A 34 -0.03 12.44 4.29
N PRO A 35 -0.79 12.02 5.32
CA PRO A 35 -1.42 10.70 5.32
C PRO A 35 -2.13 10.50 4.00
N ILE A 36 -1.68 9.50 3.24
CA ILE A 36 -2.29 9.14 1.97
C ILE A 36 -3.65 8.55 2.35
N GLU A 37 -4.71 9.34 2.23
CA GLU A 37 -6.06 8.79 2.31
C GLU A 37 -6.24 7.82 1.15
N LEU A 38 -6.47 6.56 1.48
CA LEU A 38 -6.58 5.47 0.54
C LEU A 38 -7.98 5.52 -0.05
N HIS A 39 -8.08 5.84 -1.33
CA HIS A 39 -9.35 5.94 -2.03
C HIS A 39 -9.54 4.76 -2.99
N ALA A 40 -10.81 4.43 -3.24
CA ALA A 40 -11.17 3.43 -4.23
C ALA A 40 -10.74 3.84 -5.64
N GLN A 41 -10.47 2.84 -6.46
CA GLN A 41 -10.04 3.03 -7.83
C GLN A 41 -11.15 3.62 -8.72
N THR A 42 -10.86 4.76 -9.37
CA THR A 42 -11.77 5.39 -10.35
C THR A 42 -11.23 5.37 -11.77
N LEU A 43 -9.92 5.17 -11.95
CA LEU A 43 -9.23 5.17 -13.24
C LEU A 43 -8.53 3.82 -13.50
N CYS A 44 -8.48 3.43 -14.76
CA CYS A 44 -7.75 2.27 -15.25
C CYS A 44 -6.24 2.48 -15.04
N PRO A 45 -5.52 1.60 -14.35
CA PRO A 45 -4.10 1.81 -14.04
C PRO A 45 -3.20 1.72 -15.28
N VAL A 46 -3.68 1.03 -16.33
CA VAL A 46 -2.94 0.84 -17.59
C VAL A 46 -3.06 2.06 -18.49
N MET A 47 -4.29 2.49 -18.80
CA MET A 47 -4.56 3.53 -19.80
C MET A 47 -5.10 4.85 -19.24
N GLY A 48 -5.46 4.91 -17.96
CA GLY A 48 -6.00 6.12 -17.32
C GLY A 48 -7.47 6.45 -17.64
N GLY A 49 -8.15 5.65 -18.48
CA GLY A 49 -9.59 5.81 -18.73
C GLY A 49 -10.45 5.50 -17.51
N LYS A 50 -11.72 5.96 -17.49
CA LYS A 50 -12.67 5.62 -16.41
C LYS A 50 -12.89 4.11 -16.33
N VAL A 51 -12.93 3.56 -15.12
CA VAL A 51 -13.16 2.13 -14.91
C VAL A 51 -14.60 1.72 -15.26
N ASP A 52 -14.75 0.49 -15.73
CA ASP A 52 -16.03 -0.21 -15.87
C ASP A 52 -16.11 -1.28 -14.77
N SER A 53 -17.17 -1.28 -13.97
CA SER A 53 -17.35 -2.24 -12.86
C SER A 53 -17.50 -3.69 -13.32
N THR A 54 -17.79 -3.93 -14.60
CA THR A 54 -17.88 -5.27 -15.19
C THR A 54 -16.56 -5.76 -15.77
N ALA A 55 -15.59 -4.86 -15.96
CA ALA A 55 -14.29 -5.17 -16.51
C ALA A 55 -13.23 -5.12 -15.40
N TYR A 56 -12.87 -6.29 -14.88
CA TYR A 56 -11.87 -6.41 -13.82
C TYR A 56 -10.93 -7.60 -14.01
N THR A 57 -9.83 -7.58 -13.27
CA THR A 57 -8.91 -8.71 -13.17
C THR A 57 -8.50 -8.88 -11.72
N ASP A 58 -8.78 -10.06 -11.19
CA ASP A 58 -8.34 -10.44 -9.84
C ASP A 58 -6.89 -10.95 -9.94
N ILE A 59 -5.99 -10.31 -9.19
CA ILE A 59 -4.54 -10.58 -9.16
C ILE A 59 -4.04 -10.39 -7.73
N GLN A 60 -3.31 -11.37 -7.20
CA GLN A 60 -2.72 -11.36 -5.87
C GLN A 60 -3.74 -11.03 -4.77
N GLY A 61 -4.95 -11.55 -4.89
CA GLY A 61 -6.07 -11.30 -3.97
C GLY A 61 -6.70 -9.92 -4.06
N GLN A 62 -6.37 -9.11 -5.06
CA GLN A 62 -6.94 -7.78 -5.27
C GLN A 62 -7.67 -7.72 -6.60
N ARG A 63 -8.82 -7.05 -6.61
CA ARG A 63 -9.61 -6.80 -7.82
C ARG A 63 -9.20 -5.46 -8.43
N VAL A 64 -8.62 -5.55 -9.62
CA VAL A 64 -8.19 -4.38 -10.39
C VAL A 64 -9.19 -4.12 -11.51
N TYR A 65 -9.94 -3.03 -11.39
CA TYR A 65 -10.87 -2.63 -12.44
C TYR A 65 -10.12 -2.01 -13.63
N HIS A 66 -10.70 -2.11 -14.82
CA HIS A 66 -10.16 -1.49 -16.02
C HIS A 66 -11.28 -0.88 -16.86
N CYS A 67 -10.90 -0.02 -17.80
CA CYS A 67 -11.85 0.62 -18.70
C CYS A 67 -12.32 -0.31 -19.83
N CYS A 68 -11.58 -1.39 -20.09
CA CYS A 68 -11.93 -2.41 -21.07
C CYS A 68 -11.11 -3.70 -20.83
N PRO A 69 -11.62 -4.88 -21.28
CA PRO A 69 -11.00 -6.18 -21.03
C PRO A 69 -9.57 -6.35 -21.57
N ALA A 70 -9.16 -5.53 -22.54
CA ALA A 70 -7.87 -5.63 -23.21
C ALA A 70 -6.66 -5.49 -22.26
N CYS A 71 -6.83 -4.84 -21.11
CA CYS A 71 -5.75 -4.57 -20.16
C CYS A 71 -5.41 -5.77 -19.25
N SER A 72 -6.25 -6.81 -19.21
CA SER A 72 -6.13 -7.94 -18.28
C SER A 72 -4.77 -8.66 -18.38
N LYS A 73 -4.28 -8.90 -19.60
CA LYS A 73 -3.00 -9.59 -19.84
C LYS A 73 -1.80 -8.74 -19.39
N THR A 74 -1.84 -7.45 -19.69
CA THR A 74 -0.78 -6.51 -19.32
C THR A 74 -0.67 -6.39 -17.80
N LEU A 75 -1.81 -6.32 -17.10
CA LEU A 75 -1.85 -6.28 -15.64
C LEU A 75 -1.22 -7.52 -15.00
N LYS A 76 -1.56 -8.73 -15.51
CA LYS A 76 -1.00 -9.99 -15.00
C LYS A 76 0.49 -10.15 -15.28
N SER A 77 1.02 -9.50 -16.31
CA SER A 77 2.42 -9.64 -16.70
C SER A 77 3.38 -8.83 -15.81
N ASP A 78 2.89 -7.73 -15.23
CA ASP A 78 3.69 -6.86 -14.34
C ASP A 78 2.78 -6.18 -13.30
N PRO A 79 2.22 -6.95 -12.34
CA PRO A 79 1.32 -6.41 -11.35
C PRO A 79 2.00 -5.32 -10.51
N ASP A 80 3.22 -5.58 -10.03
CA ASP A 80 3.97 -4.70 -9.13
C ASP A 80 4.08 -3.26 -9.63
N LYS A 81 4.33 -3.08 -10.94
CA LYS A 81 4.34 -1.75 -11.57
C LYS A 81 3.03 -1.00 -11.34
N TYR A 82 1.90 -1.65 -11.55
CA TYR A 82 0.58 -1.01 -11.45
C TYR A 82 0.15 -0.79 -10.01
N PHE A 83 0.43 -1.73 -9.09
CA PHE A 83 0.17 -1.54 -7.66
C PHE A 83 1.00 -0.38 -7.08
N LYS A 84 2.30 -0.30 -7.40
CA LYS A 84 3.16 0.79 -6.93
C LYS A 84 2.72 2.15 -7.48
N LYS A 85 2.35 2.20 -8.76
CA LYS A 85 1.81 3.42 -9.37
C LYS A 85 0.52 3.87 -8.69
N ALA A 86 -0.45 2.96 -8.53
CA ALA A 86 -1.73 3.26 -7.88
C ALA A 86 -1.52 3.76 -6.45
N ALA A 87 -0.65 3.11 -5.68
CA ALA A 87 -0.33 3.53 -4.32
C ALA A 87 0.35 4.91 -4.24
N ALA A 88 1.18 5.26 -5.22
CA ALA A 88 1.77 6.60 -5.31
C ALA A 88 0.71 7.69 -5.59
N GLU A 89 -0.39 7.32 -6.24
CA GLU A 89 -1.56 8.17 -6.49
C GLU A 89 -2.59 8.10 -5.34
N GLY A 90 -2.31 7.33 -4.28
CA GLY A 90 -3.22 7.14 -3.14
C GLY A 90 -4.41 6.23 -3.40
N VAL A 91 -4.31 5.39 -4.42
CA VAL A 91 -5.33 4.40 -4.79
C VAL A 91 -4.92 3.04 -4.24
N LEU A 92 -5.86 2.38 -3.55
CA LEU A 92 -5.81 0.94 -3.33
C LEU A 92 -6.89 0.26 -4.14
N PHE A 93 -6.53 -0.90 -4.68
CA PHE A 93 -7.49 -1.77 -5.35
C PHE A 93 -8.36 -2.49 -4.32
N GLU A 94 -9.53 -2.94 -4.75
CA GLU A 94 -10.47 -3.65 -3.90
C GLU A 94 -9.84 -4.97 -3.44
N ASN A 95 -9.92 -5.26 -2.14
CA ASN A 95 -9.43 -6.51 -1.62
C ASN A 95 -10.51 -7.59 -1.76
N VAL A 96 -10.18 -8.67 -2.48
CA VAL A 96 -11.04 -9.85 -2.67
C VAL A 96 -10.35 -11.12 -2.15
N GLN A 97 -9.37 -10.95 -1.27
CA GLN A 97 -8.54 -12.01 -0.75
C GLN A 97 -9.37 -12.91 0.17
N ALA A 98 -9.42 -14.21 -0.12
CA ALA A 98 -10.15 -15.18 0.69
C ALA A 98 -9.25 -15.98 1.65
N THR A 99 -7.98 -16.15 1.31
CA THR A 99 -7.04 -17.01 2.05
C THR A 99 -5.78 -16.27 2.47
N CYS A 100 -5.15 -16.76 3.54
CA CYS A 100 -3.88 -16.27 4.03
C CYS A 100 -2.74 -16.71 3.10
N PRO A 101 -1.92 -15.80 2.55
CA PRO A 101 -0.86 -16.14 1.59
C PRO A 101 0.30 -16.92 2.23
N VAL A 102 0.39 -16.91 3.56
CA VAL A 102 1.42 -17.63 4.30
C VAL A 102 0.98 -19.07 4.55
N SER A 103 -0.21 -19.24 5.15
CA SER A 103 -0.68 -20.54 5.66
C SER A 103 -1.65 -21.27 4.73
N GLY A 104 -2.24 -20.59 3.75
CA GLY A 104 -3.31 -21.10 2.89
C GLY A 104 -4.69 -21.19 3.56
N LYS A 105 -4.80 -20.87 4.85
CA LYS A 105 -6.07 -20.93 5.59
C LYS A 105 -7.01 -19.79 5.19
N GLU A 106 -8.32 -20.03 5.26
CA GLU A 106 -9.33 -19.00 5.08
C GLU A 106 -9.16 -17.84 6.07
N LEU A 107 -9.47 -16.63 5.61
CA LEU A 107 -9.49 -15.45 6.45
C LEU A 107 -10.80 -15.38 7.24
N GLY A 108 -10.68 -15.16 8.54
CA GLY A 108 -11.81 -14.92 9.43
C GLY A 108 -11.90 -13.47 9.88
N GLU A 109 -12.88 -13.17 10.74
CA GLU A 109 -13.13 -11.83 11.30
C GLU A 109 -11.93 -11.23 12.03
N LYS A 110 -11.10 -12.09 12.66
CA LYS A 110 -9.89 -11.67 13.39
C LYS A 110 -8.64 -11.60 12.51
N SER A 111 -8.81 -11.35 11.22
CA SER A 111 -7.69 -11.19 10.31
C SER A 111 -6.91 -9.91 10.63
N VAL A 112 -5.60 -9.98 10.45
CA VAL A 112 -4.68 -8.83 10.54
C VAL A 112 -4.17 -8.50 9.14
N PHE A 113 -3.70 -7.29 8.90
CA PHE A 113 -3.21 -6.91 7.58
C PHE A 113 -1.87 -6.17 7.62
N THR A 114 -1.21 -6.11 6.47
CA THR A 114 -0.08 -5.21 6.22
C THR A 114 -0.24 -4.58 4.84
N ASP A 115 0.22 -3.33 4.70
CA ASP A 115 0.28 -2.67 3.39
C ASP A 115 1.69 -2.90 2.81
N TYR A 116 1.76 -3.59 1.66
CA TYR A 116 3.02 -3.97 1.01
C TYR A 116 2.97 -3.65 -0.48
N GLU A 117 3.85 -2.74 -0.93
CA GLU A 117 3.99 -2.26 -2.32
C GLU A 117 2.66 -1.93 -3.03
N GLY A 118 1.74 -1.29 -2.31
CA GLY A 118 0.44 -0.89 -2.85
C GLY A 118 -0.65 -1.96 -2.78
N ARG A 119 -0.41 -3.05 -2.06
CA ARG A 119 -1.38 -4.11 -1.76
C ARG A 119 -1.69 -4.08 -0.27
N ARG A 120 -2.96 -4.16 0.10
CA ARG A 120 -3.35 -4.49 1.47
C ARG A 120 -3.48 -6.00 1.58
N VAL A 121 -2.56 -6.65 2.26
CA VAL A 121 -2.50 -8.11 2.37
C VAL A 121 -3.01 -8.54 3.74
N TYR A 122 -4.05 -9.39 3.76
CA TYR A 122 -4.63 -9.92 5.00
C TYR A 122 -4.01 -11.26 5.39
N PHE A 123 -4.07 -11.56 6.68
CA PHE A 123 -3.53 -12.77 7.26
C PHE A 123 -4.44 -13.32 8.33
N CYS A 124 -4.44 -14.65 8.49
CA CYS A 124 -5.28 -15.33 9.47
C CYS A 124 -4.80 -15.18 10.93
N CYS A 125 -3.57 -14.71 11.17
CA CYS A 125 -3.04 -14.50 12.52
C CYS A 125 -1.85 -13.54 12.57
N GLU A 126 -1.53 -13.03 13.77
CA GLU A 126 -0.46 -12.05 14.03
C GLU A 126 0.97 -12.52 13.70
N LYS A 127 1.20 -13.83 13.60
CA LYS A 127 2.52 -14.38 13.23
C LYS A 127 2.77 -14.37 11.73
N CYS A 128 1.71 -14.34 10.91
CA CYS A 128 1.82 -14.43 9.47
C CYS A 128 2.51 -13.19 8.82
N PRO A 129 2.28 -11.94 9.26
CA PRO A 129 3.04 -10.79 8.74
C PRO A 129 4.57 -10.96 8.83
N VAL A 130 5.07 -11.59 9.90
CA VAL A 130 6.51 -11.85 10.09
C VAL A 130 7.03 -12.89 9.09
N GLU A 131 6.27 -13.95 8.84
CA GLU A 131 6.62 -14.95 7.83
C GLU A 131 6.50 -14.40 6.41
N PHE A 132 5.49 -13.57 6.14
CA PHE A 132 5.31 -12.88 4.87
C PHE A 132 6.51 -12.00 4.53
N ALA A 133 7.05 -11.26 5.51
CA ALA A 133 8.21 -10.38 5.31
C ALA A 133 9.48 -11.11 4.86
N LYS A 134 9.58 -12.43 5.05
CA LYS A 134 10.75 -13.23 4.62
C LYS A 134 10.75 -13.50 3.11
N ASP A 135 9.58 -13.67 2.51
CA ASP A 135 9.42 -13.91 1.07
C ASP A 135 8.06 -13.40 0.56
N PRO A 136 7.88 -12.07 0.49
CA PRO A 136 6.59 -11.47 0.14
C PRO A 136 6.11 -11.90 -1.25
N GLN A 137 7.02 -11.93 -2.22
CA GLN A 137 6.70 -12.22 -3.63
C GLN A 137 6.18 -13.65 -3.80
N LYS A 138 6.80 -14.63 -3.16
CA LYS A 138 6.30 -16.01 -3.16
C LYS A 138 4.93 -16.14 -2.49
N CYS A 139 4.72 -15.41 -1.40
CA CYS A 139 3.43 -15.38 -0.71
C CYS A 139 2.33 -14.76 -1.58
N LEU A 140 2.60 -13.66 -2.28
CA LEU A 140 1.66 -13.02 -3.20
C LEU A 140 1.29 -13.95 -4.36
N ALA A 141 2.26 -14.64 -4.95
CA ALA A 141 2.02 -15.59 -6.04
C ALA A 141 1.09 -16.76 -5.65
N LYS A 142 1.03 -17.13 -4.36
CA LYS A 142 0.10 -18.17 -3.88
C LYS A 142 -1.36 -17.72 -3.90
N LEU A 143 -1.63 -16.40 -3.86
CA LEU A 143 -3.00 -15.88 -3.90
C LEU A 143 -3.65 -16.03 -5.27
N ASP A 144 -2.86 -16.23 -6.33
CA ASP A 144 -3.35 -16.49 -7.69
C ASP A 144 -3.59 -17.98 -7.96
N GLN A 145 -3.18 -18.85 -7.03
CA GLN A 145 -3.33 -20.29 -7.18
C GLN A 145 -4.69 -20.75 -6.67
N PRO A 146 -5.34 -21.71 -7.33
CA PRO A 146 -6.50 -22.38 -6.74
C PRO A 146 -6.08 -23.00 -5.40
N VAL A 147 -6.90 -22.78 -4.37
CA VAL A 147 -6.62 -23.26 -3.01
C VAL A 147 -6.81 -24.77 -3.01
N GLU A 148 -5.73 -25.52 -3.24
CA GLU A 148 -5.73 -26.96 -2.99
C GLU A 148 -5.76 -27.18 -1.47
N THR A 149 -6.95 -27.44 -0.95
CA THR A 149 -7.17 -27.83 0.45
C THR A 149 -6.58 -29.22 0.71
N GLU A 150 -5.28 -29.29 0.99
CA GLU A 150 -4.60 -30.54 1.38
C GLU A 150 -4.19 -30.48 2.85
N LYS A 151 -5.05 -31.06 3.72
CA LYS A 151 -4.74 -31.97 4.86
C LYS A 151 -5.91 -32.07 5.86
N ALA A 152 -6.96 -32.77 5.45
CA ALA A 152 -7.76 -33.58 6.38
C ALA A 152 -7.05 -34.94 6.53
N SER A 153 -6.23 -35.10 7.56
CA SER A 153 -5.66 -36.40 7.90
C SER A 153 -6.70 -37.27 8.62
N LYS A 154 -7.04 -38.39 7.98
CA LYS A 154 -7.21 -39.71 8.60
C LYS A 154 -8.27 -39.86 9.70
N ALA A 155 -9.51 -40.15 9.32
CA ALA A 155 -10.39 -41.13 9.98
C ALA A 155 -11.68 -41.29 9.18
N GLU A 156 -11.81 -42.36 8.38
CA GLU A 156 -13.03 -43.20 8.43
C GLU A 156 -12.73 -44.55 7.78
N LYS A 157 -12.65 -45.57 8.63
CA LYS A 157 -12.65 -46.99 8.26
C LYS A 157 -14.04 -47.49 8.61
N THR A 158 -14.91 -47.68 7.62
CA THR A 158 -16.05 -48.61 7.68
C THR A 158 -16.61 -48.80 6.26
N GLN A 159 -16.56 -50.04 5.74
CA GLN A 159 -17.73 -50.92 5.45
C GLN A 159 -18.74 -50.22 4.51
N SER A 160 -19.15 -50.73 3.35
CA SER A 160 -19.32 -52.10 2.85
C SER A 160 -19.62 -51.99 1.33
N HIS A 161 -19.14 -52.92 0.51
CA HIS A 161 -19.72 -53.11 -0.83
C HIS A 161 -20.20 -54.56 -0.91
N GLU A 162 -21.49 -54.74 -0.62
CA GLU A 162 -22.27 -55.91 -0.98
C GLU A 162 -22.40 -56.02 -2.50
N GLY A 163 -22.56 -57.26 -2.97
CA GLY A 163 -22.37 -57.65 -4.37
C GLY A 163 -23.37 -57.08 -5.37
N HIS A 164 -23.03 -57.29 -6.65
CA HIS A 164 -24.03 -57.40 -7.70
C HIS A 164 -23.61 -58.51 -8.67
N ASP A 165 -24.35 -59.61 -8.60
CA ASP A 165 -24.43 -60.68 -9.61
C ASP A 165 -25.11 -60.14 -10.87
N HIS A 166 -24.61 -60.54 -12.04
CA HIS A 166 -25.38 -60.73 -13.27
C HIS A 166 -24.75 -61.84 -14.10
#